data_AF-A0A519UCE3-F1
#
_entry.id   AF-A0A519UCE3-F1
#
_cell.length_a   1.000
_cell.length_b   1.000
_cell.length_c   1.000
_cell.angle_alpha   90.00
_cell.angle_beta   90.00
_cell.angle_gamma   90.00
#
_symmetry.space_group_name_H-M   'P 1'
#
loop_
_entity.id
_entity.type
_entity.pdbx_description
1 polymer ?
#
loop_
_entity_poly.entity_id
_entity_poly.type
_entity_poly.pdbx_seq_one_letter_code
_entity_poly.pdbx_strand_id
1 'polypeptide(L)'
;LVARSVDAQVMDNKQVKNANQQWLRVAASVALVAIGAVLGLLLRGGQPATQLAQTAPEAGPTLSVQLAAARQQPATASQRLQLVSQAPAAIVEPNDPAVLTLIHTLDTDPNPNVRLAACEALFRLRSDPRVGPALVEALPLQTDPNVQITLIETLVTLREKRAVPGLEQLAKKRDALPAVRQQAESGLGQLI
;
A
#
# COMPACT_ATOMS: atom_id res chain seq x y z
N LEU A 1 58.53 -83.01 21.81
CA LEU A 1 57.28 -82.94 21.03
C LEU A 1 56.15 -82.15 21.75
N VAL A 2 56.46 -81.23 22.67
CA VAL A 2 55.43 -80.51 23.47
C VAL A 2 55.35 -79.01 23.14
N ALA A 3 56.45 -78.36 22.74
CA ALA A 3 56.49 -76.90 22.52
C ALA A 3 55.67 -76.39 21.32
N ARG A 4 55.41 -77.21 20.29
CA ARG A 4 54.69 -76.79 19.07
C ARG A 4 53.16 -76.73 19.24
N SER A 5 52.63 -77.27 20.34
CA SER A 5 51.18 -77.37 20.59
C SER A 5 50.59 -76.21 21.39
N VAL A 6 51.41 -75.48 22.15
CA VAL A 6 50.95 -74.34 22.97
C VAL A 6 50.79 -73.07 22.12
N ASP A 7 51.68 -72.82 21.16
CA ASP A 7 51.65 -71.61 20.32
C ASP A 7 50.43 -71.56 19.38
N ALA A 8 49.95 -72.71 18.90
CA ALA A 8 48.74 -72.79 18.07
C ALA A 8 47.48 -72.43 18.87
N GLN A 9 47.41 -72.82 20.14
CA GLN A 9 46.27 -72.56 21.02
C GLN A 9 46.23 -71.10 21.51
N VAL A 10 47.39 -70.45 21.64
CA VAL A 10 47.51 -69.02 22.00
C VAL A 10 47.14 -68.09 20.83
N MET A 11 47.47 -68.49 19.59
CA MET A 11 47.10 -67.75 18.37
C MET A 11 45.59 -67.76 18.10
N ASP A 12 44.92 -68.88 18.37
CA ASP A 12 43.48 -69.04 18.14
C ASP A 12 42.64 -68.19 19.12
N ASN A 13 43.01 -68.18 20.41
CA ASN A 13 42.30 -67.39 21.44
C ASN A 13 42.47 -65.87 21.26
N LYS A 14 43.57 -65.42 20.64
CA LYS A 14 43.82 -63.99 20.36
C LYS A 14 43.03 -63.48 19.15
N GLN A 15 42.85 -64.33 18.14
CA GLN A 15 42.01 -64.05 16.96
C GLN A 15 40.53 -63.94 17.34
N VAL A 16 40.02 -64.88 18.15
CA VAL A 16 38.61 -64.87 18.61
C VAL A 16 38.29 -63.64 19.46
N LYS A 17 39.18 -63.23 20.37
CA LYS A 17 38.98 -62.02 21.19
C LYS A 17 38.98 -60.73 20.37
N ASN A 18 39.86 -60.61 19.37
CA ASN A 18 39.93 -59.45 18.50
C ASN A 18 38.72 -59.37 17.56
N ALA A 19 38.26 -60.50 17.03
CA ALA A 19 37.02 -60.57 16.27
C ALA A 19 35.83 -60.13 17.14
N ASN A 20 35.67 -60.69 18.35
CA ASN A 20 34.57 -60.31 19.23
C ASN A 20 34.61 -58.81 19.59
N GLN A 21 35.79 -58.24 19.82
CA GLN A 21 35.97 -56.81 20.10
C GLN A 21 35.69 -55.90 18.88
N GLN A 22 36.02 -56.35 17.67
CA GLN A 22 35.68 -55.64 16.42
C GLN A 22 34.17 -55.70 16.13
N TRP A 23 33.53 -56.86 16.34
CA TRP A 23 32.09 -57.03 16.22
C TRP A 23 31.32 -56.23 17.29
N LEU A 24 31.82 -56.15 18.52
CA LEU A 24 31.28 -55.28 19.58
C LEU A 24 31.38 -53.79 19.21
N ARG A 25 32.44 -53.37 18.52
CA ARG A 25 32.60 -51.98 18.04
C ARG A 25 31.64 -51.63 16.91
N VAL A 26 31.43 -52.55 15.97
CA VAL A 26 30.45 -52.39 14.88
C VAL A 26 29.03 -52.42 15.42
N ALA A 27 28.73 -53.31 16.37
CA ALA A 27 27.44 -53.34 17.05
C ALA A 27 27.18 -52.05 17.84
N ALA A 28 28.19 -51.50 18.52
CA ALA A 28 28.08 -50.24 19.26
C ALA A 28 27.82 -49.03 18.34
N SER A 29 28.42 -48.97 17.15
CA SER A 29 28.15 -47.89 16.19
C SER A 29 26.75 -47.97 15.59
N VAL A 30 26.28 -49.17 15.24
CA VAL A 30 24.91 -49.39 14.76
C VAL A 30 23.89 -49.07 15.87
N ALA A 31 24.16 -49.44 17.11
CA ALA A 31 23.30 -49.12 18.25
C ALA A 31 23.23 -47.60 18.50
N LEU A 32 24.35 -46.87 18.39
CA LEU A 32 24.36 -45.40 18.53
C LEU A 32 23.54 -44.71 17.44
N VAL A 33 23.63 -45.16 16.19
CA VAL A 33 22.83 -44.63 15.07
C VAL A 33 21.34 -44.97 15.27
N ALA A 34 21.01 -46.19 15.70
CA ALA A 34 19.63 -46.59 15.98
C ALA A 34 19.02 -45.78 17.13
N ILE A 35 19.76 -45.56 18.23
CA ILE A 35 19.31 -44.73 19.35
C ILE A 35 19.15 -43.28 18.91
N GLY A 36 20.10 -42.72 18.15
CA GLY A 36 19.99 -41.36 17.61
C GLY A 36 18.80 -41.19 16.66
N ALA A 37 18.51 -42.19 15.82
CA ALA A 37 17.36 -42.17 14.92
C ALA A 37 16.03 -42.30 15.66
N VAL A 38 15.96 -43.18 16.67
CA VAL A 38 14.77 -43.36 17.52
C VAL A 38 14.54 -42.10 18.38
N LEU A 39 15.58 -41.55 18.99
CA LEU A 39 15.50 -40.31 19.76
C LEU A 39 15.14 -39.12 18.86
N GLY A 40 15.70 -39.05 17.65
CA GLY A 40 15.35 -38.06 16.64
C GLY A 40 13.90 -38.18 16.15
N LEU A 41 13.37 -39.40 16.03
CA LEU A 41 11.96 -39.64 15.71
C LEU A 41 11.03 -39.32 16.89
N LEU A 42 11.44 -39.63 18.12
CA LEU A 42 10.69 -39.31 19.35
C LEU A 42 10.65 -37.79 19.62
N LEU A 43 11.73 -37.07 19.32
CA LEU A 43 11.81 -35.60 19.41
C LEU A 43 11.11 -34.90 18.23
N ARG A 44 10.77 -35.62 17.16
CA ARG A 44 10.00 -35.09 16.01
C ARG A 44 8.50 -34.97 16.29
N GLY A 45 8.04 -35.40 17.46
CA GLY A 45 6.65 -35.39 17.90
C GLY A 45 6.19 -34.09 18.59
N GLY A 46 6.52 -32.91 18.02
CA GLY A 46 6.18 -31.64 18.65
C GLY A 46 6.36 -30.41 17.76
N GLN A 47 5.95 -30.48 16.50
CA GLN A 47 5.67 -29.26 15.74
C GLN A 47 4.24 -28.83 16.09
N PRO A 48 3.99 -27.70 16.79
CA PRO A 48 2.66 -27.11 16.77
C PRO A 48 2.36 -26.84 15.29
N ALA A 49 1.24 -27.37 14.80
CA ALA A 49 0.77 -27.12 13.46
C ALA A 49 0.66 -25.60 13.28
N THR A 50 1.70 -25.02 12.67
CA THR A 50 1.66 -23.64 12.21
C THR A 50 0.83 -23.70 10.93
N GLN A 51 -0.49 -23.75 11.10
CA GLN A 51 -1.43 -23.47 10.04
C GLN A 51 -1.35 -21.96 9.75
N LEU A 52 -0.30 -21.49 9.10
CA LEU A 52 -0.27 -20.16 8.49
C LEU A 52 0.60 -20.18 7.24
N ALA A 53 0.03 -19.62 6.19
CA ALA A 53 0.63 -19.30 4.89
C ALA A 53 0.83 -20.46 3.93
N GLN A 54 -0.29 -20.89 3.34
CA GLN A 54 -0.33 -21.04 1.89
C GLN A 54 0.29 -19.78 1.28
N THR A 55 1.33 -19.95 0.48
CA THR A 55 1.86 -18.93 -0.42
C THR A 55 0.80 -18.58 -1.46
N ALA A 56 -0.13 -17.71 -1.07
CA ALA A 56 -0.75 -16.75 -1.97
C ALA A 56 0.38 -15.84 -2.50
N PRO A 57 0.31 -15.36 -3.75
CA PRO A 57 1.31 -14.44 -4.27
C PRO A 57 1.37 -13.23 -3.34
N GLU A 58 2.55 -12.65 -3.14
CA GLU A 58 2.74 -11.42 -2.38
C GLU A 58 1.84 -10.30 -2.95
N ALA A 59 0.62 -10.20 -2.44
CA ALA A 59 -0.01 -8.93 -2.30
C ALA A 59 0.71 -8.30 -1.11
N GLY A 60 1.38 -7.16 -1.34
CA GLY A 60 1.72 -6.25 -0.26
C GLY A 60 0.50 -6.01 0.65
N PRO A 61 0.68 -5.36 1.81
CA PRO A 61 -0.39 -5.19 2.82
C PRO A 61 -1.73 -4.92 2.12
N THR A 62 -2.77 -5.70 2.40
CA THR A 62 -4.02 -5.59 1.65
C THR A 62 -4.48 -4.14 1.63
N LEU A 63 -5.11 -3.67 0.54
CA LEU A 63 -5.60 -2.29 0.43
C LEU A 63 -6.35 -1.85 1.69
N SER A 64 -7.13 -2.75 2.29
CA SER A 64 -7.82 -2.54 3.58
C SER A 64 -6.88 -2.31 4.76
N VAL A 65 -5.77 -3.04 4.88
CA VAL A 65 -4.73 -2.85 5.91
C VAL A 65 -3.91 -1.58 5.64
N GLN A 66 -3.60 -1.26 4.38
CA GLN A 66 -2.94 0.00 4.01
C GLN A 66 -3.84 1.21 4.27
N LEU A 67 -5.13 1.11 3.96
CA LEU A 67 -6.14 2.13 4.26
C LEU A 67 -6.35 2.27 5.77
N ALA A 68 -6.33 1.17 6.52
CA ALA A 68 -6.41 1.21 7.99
C ALA A 68 -5.15 1.83 8.63
N ALA A 69 -3.96 1.54 8.10
CA ALA A 69 -2.70 2.14 8.54
C ALA A 69 -2.60 3.63 8.13
N ALA A 70 -3.07 4.00 6.93
CA ALA A 70 -3.18 5.38 6.46
C ALA A 70 -4.29 6.19 7.17
N ARG A 71 -5.14 5.54 7.98
CA ARG A 71 -6.02 6.23 8.94
C ARG A 71 -5.33 6.53 10.26
N GLN A 72 -4.27 5.78 10.62
CA GLN A 72 -3.50 5.98 11.85
C GLN A 72 -2.27 6.89 11.66
N GLN A 73 -1.84 7.09 10.41
CA GLN A 73 -0.87 8.12 10.03
C GLN A 73 -1.58 9.13 9.14
N PRO A 74 -1.43 10.45 9.32
CA PRO A 74 -2.01 11.40 8.37
C PRO A 74 -1.40 11.10 6.99
N ALA A 75 -2.21 10.58 6.07
CA ALA A 75 -1.78 10.28 4.72
C ALA A 75 -1.00 11.48 4.17
N THR A 76 0.21 11.22 3.64
CA THR A 76 1.07 12.30 3.14
C THR A 76 0.35 13.05 2.02
N ALA A 77 0.71 14.31 1.79
CA ALA A 77 0.14 15.08 0.69
C ALA A 77 0.28 14.34 -0.65
N SER A 78 1.41 13.68 -0.89
CA SER A 78 1.65 12.87 -2.10
C SER A 78 0.72 11.67 -2.20
N GLN A 79 0.45 10.96 -1.10
CA GLN A 79 -0.51 9.84 -1.09
C GLN A 79 -1.92 10.32 -1.38
N ARG A 80 -2.35 11.42 -0.75
CA ARG A 80 -3.67 12.02 -0.99
C ARG A 80 -3.80 12.50 -2.44
N LEU A 81 -2.79 13.17 -2.97
CA LEU A 81 -2.72 13.59 -4.37
C LEU A 81 -2.87 12.39 -5.32
N GLN A 82 -2.14 11.30 -5.07
CA GLN A 82 -2.21 10.10 -5.90
C GLN A 82 -3.63 9.52 -5.89
N LEU A 83 -4.27 9.40 -4.73
CA LEU A 83 -5.63 8.89 -4.63
C LEU A 83 -6.64 9.78 -5.36
N VAL A 84 -6.55 11.10 -5.15
CA VAL A 84 -7.42 12.10 -5.78
C VAL A 84 -7.30 12.08 -7.30
N SER A 85 -6.07 12.04 -7.82
CA SER A 85 -5.83 12.04 -9.27
C SER A 85 -6.34 10.77 -9.98
N GLN A 86 -6.43 9.64 -9.28
CA GLN A 86 -6.89 8.36 -9.81
C GLN A 86 -8.40 8.15 -9.63
N ALA A 87 -9.02 8.85 -8.68
CA ALA A 87 -10.44 8.67 -8.33
C ALA A 87 -11.41 8.72 -9.54
N PRO A 88 -11.25 9.63 -10.53
CA PRO A 88 -12.17 9.68 -11.67
C PRO A 88 -12.21 8.40 -12.51
N ALA A 89 -11.13 7.61 -12.53
CA ALA A 89 -11.09 6.36 -13.28
C ALA A 89 -11.82 5.21 -12.56
N ALA A 90 -11.99 5.31 -11.24
CA ALA A 90 -12.70 4.32 -10.44
C ALA A 90 -14.21 4.62 -10.33
N ILE A 91 -14.62 5.87 -10.53
CA ILE A 91 -16.02 6.31 -10.43
C ILE A 91 -16.71 6.04 -11.77
N VAL A 92 -17.53 5.00 -11.79
CA VAL A 92 -18.30 4.59 -12.98
C VAL A 92 -19.78 4.94 -12.85
N GLU A 93 -20.30 4.83 -11.63
CA GLU A 93 -21.73 5.01 -11.36
C GLU A 93 -22.08 6.48 -11.10
N PRO A 94 -23.24 6.95 -11.60
CA PRO A 94 -23.80 8.23 -11.19
C PRO A 94 -24.01 8.29 -9.66
N ASN A 95 -23.89 9.47 -9.07
CA ASN A 95 -24.09 9.71 -7.64
C ASN A 95 -23.10 9.02 -6.69
N ASP A 96 -21.94 8.57 -7.17
CA ASP A 96 -20.92 7.96 -6.32
C ASP A 96 -20.54 8.88 -5.14
N PRO A 97 -20.51 8.39 -3.89
CA PRO A 97 -20.15 9.19 -2.71
C PRO A 97 -18.72 9.76 -2.78
N ALA A 98 -17.82 9.17 -3.57
CA ALA A 98 -16.46 9.66 -3.76
C ALA A 98 -16.42 11.08 -4.37
N VAL A 99 -17.45 11.49 -5.14
CA VAL A 99 -17.58 12.86 -5.64
C VAL A 99 -17.67 13.86 -4.48
N LEU A 100 -18.44 13.55 -3.43
CA LEU A 100 -18.53 14.40 -2.23
C LEU A 100 -17.19 14.45 -1.48
N THR A 101 -16.43 13.35 -1.49
CA THR A 101 -15.08 13.34 -0.91
C THR A 101 -14.13 14.24 -1.70
N LEU A 102 -14.19 14.24 -3.04
CA LEU A 102 -13.40 15.14 -3.88
C LEU A 102 -13.78 16.61 -3.67
N ILE A 103 -15.07 16.92 -3.53
CA ILE A 103 -15.55 18.27 -3.18
C ILE A 103 -14.97 18.70 -1.83
N HIS A 104 -15.12 17.88 -0.80
CA HIS A 104 -14.56 18.20 0.52
C HIS A 104 -13.03 18.38 0.49
N THR A 105 -12.34 17.60 -0.35
CA THR A 105 -10.90 17.73 -0.56
C THR A 105 -10.55 19.06 -1.22
N LEU A 106 -11.29 19.48 -2.26
CA LEU A 106 -11.13 20.79 -2.88
C LEU A 106 -11.35 21.92 -1.87
N ASP A 107 -12.28 21.79 -0.94
CA ASP A 107 -12.59 22.88 -0.01
C ASP A 107 -11.59 23.02 1.15
N THR A 108 -11.08 21.89 1.65
CA THR A 108 -10.45 21.85 2.98
C THR A 108 -9.03 21.29 3.02
N ASP A 109 -8.54 20.68 1.94
CA ASP A 109 -7.22 20.06 2.00
C ASP A 109 -6.12 21.10 2.27
N PRO A 110 -5.25 20.90 3.28
CA PRO A 110 -4.24 21.89 3.63
C PRO A 110 -3.21 22.10 2.52
N ASN A 111 -3.00 21.12 1.64
CA ASN A 111 -2.03 21.22 0.57
C ASN A 111 -2.69 21.71 -0.73
N PRO A 112 -2.27 22.87 -1.29
CA PRO A 112 -2.88 23.42 -2.50
C PRO A 112 -2.77 22.49 -3.72
N ASN A 113 -1.72 21.68 -3.82
CA ASN A 113 -1.57 20.74 -4.94
C ASN A 113 -2.62 19.62 -4.88
N VAL A 114 -3.05 19.23 -3.68
CA VAL A 114 -4.12 18.24 -3.51
C VAL A 114 -5.47 18.85 -3.87
N ARG A 115 -5.72 20.12 -3.47
CA ARG A 115 -6.92 20.86 -3.90
C ARG A 115 -6.97 21.05 -5.42
N LEU A 116 -5.84 21.38 -6.04
CA LEU A 116 -5.73 21.49 -7.50
C LEU A 116 -6.08 20.16 -8.19
N ALA A 117 -5.47 19.06 -7.73
CA ALA A 117 -5.80 17.72 -8.24
C ALA A 117 -7.28 17.37 -8.04
N ALA A 118 -7.90 17.80 -6.93
CA ALA A 118 -9.32 17.58 -6.69
C ALA A 118 -10.19 18.38 -7.67
N CYS A 119 -9.84 19.63 -7.98
CA CYS A 119 -10.49 20.43 -9.02
C CYS A 119 -10.44 19.75 -10.39
N GLU A 120 -9.26 19.26 -10.80
CA GLU A 120 -9.08 18.54 -12.06
C GLU A 120 -9.86 17.21 -12.09
N ALA A 121 -9.88 16.48 -10.98
CA ALA A 121 -10.65 15.25 -10.84
C ALA A 121 -12.15 15.50 -10.98
N LEU A 122 -12.67 16.55 -10.32
CA LEU A 122 -14.05 16.97 -10.43
C LEU A 122 -14.41 17.38 -11.86
N PHE A 123 -13.52 18.07 -12.59
CA PHE A 123 -13.74 18.39 -14.00
C PHE A 123 -13.90 17.15 -14.88
N ARG A 124 -13.14 16.08 -14.63
CA ARG A 124 -13.32 14.80 -15.34
C ARG A 124 -14.69 14.18 -15.04
N LEU A 125 -15.22 14.43 -13.85
CA LEU A 125 -16.52 13.97 -13.36
C LEU A 125 -17.65 14.98 -13.58
N ARG A 126 -17.47 16.01 -14.42
CA ARG A 126 -18.42 17.10 -14.67
C ARG A 126 -19.85 16.70 -15.06
N SER A 127 -20.07 15.45 -15.47
CA SER A 127 -21.40 14.92 -15.73
C SER A 127 -22.22 14.69 -14.45
N ASP A 128 -21.57 14.58 -13.29
CA ASP A 128 -22.25 14.49 -12.01
C ASP A 128 -22.86 15.87 -11.65
N PRO A 129 -24.17 15.94 -11.37
CA PRO A 129 -24.88 17.20 -11.18
C PRO A 129 -24.42 18.00 -9.95
N ARG A 130 -23.68 17.38 -9.02
CA ARG A 130 -23.14 18.04 -7.83
C ARG A 130 -21.87 18.84 -8.12
N VAL A 131 -21.16 18.53 -9.20
CA VAL A 131 -19.84 19.12 -9.50
C VAL A 131 -19.93 20.61 -9.80
N GLY A 132 -20.76 21.03 -10.75
CA GLY A 132 -20.90 22.45 -11.13
C GLY A 132 -21.21 23.37 -9.94
N PRO A 133 -22.27 23.09 -9.15
CA PRO A 133 -22.57 23.85 -7.94
C PRO A 133 -21.40 23.90 -6.95
N ALA A 134 -20.76 22.76 -6.68
CA ALA A 134 -19.66 22.69 -5.72
C ALA A 134 -18.43 23.51 -6.17
N LEU A 135 -18.10 23.53 -7.46
CA LEU A 135 -17.01 24.36 -7.97
C LEU A 135 -17.30 25.87 -7.80
N VAL A 136 -18.55 26.28 -7.92
CA VAL A 136 -18.97 27.67 -7.67
C VAL A 136 -18.82 28.02 -6.19
N GLU A 137 -19.25 27.12 -5.30
CA GLU A 137 -19.14 27.27 -3.85
C GLU A 137 -17.68 27.29 -3.37
N ALA A 138 -16.80 26.52 -4.03
CA ALA A 138 -15.37 26.47 -3.73
C ALA A 138 -14.63 27.76 -4.09
N LEU A 139 -15.11 28.53 -5.08
CA LEU A 139 -14.41 29.71 -5.61
C LEU A 139 -14.00 30.74 -4.53
N PRO A 140 -14.89 31.20 -3.62
CA PRO A 140 -14.50 32.12 -2.56
C PRO A 140 -13.63 31.49 -1.45
N LEU A 141 -13.56 30.16 -1.37
CA LEU A 141 -12.79 29.43 -0.34
C LEU A 141 -11.30 29.34 -0.70
N GLN A 142 -10.98 29.34 -2.00
CA GLN A 142 -9.61 29.16 -2.46
C GLN A 142 -8.78 30.42 -2.27
N THR A 143 -7.60 30.26 -1.67
CA THR A 143 -6.61 31.33 -1.45
C THR A 143 -5.32 31.13 -2.22
N ASP A 144 -5.03 29.89 -2.64
CA ASP A 144 -3.85 29.59 -3.44
C ASP A 144 -4.08 30.02 -4.91
N PRO A 145 -3.18 30.83 -5.50
CA PRO A 145 -3.37 31.36 -6.85
C PRO A 145 -3.50 30.30 -7.94
N ASN A 146 -2.76 29.19 -7.84
CA ASN A 146 -2.81 28.14 -8.86
C ASN A 146 -4.15 27.40 -8.81
N VAL A 147 -4.65 27.15 -7.60
CA VAL A 147 -5.98 26.55 -7.42
C VAL A 147 -7.07 27.51 -7.92
N GLN A 148 -6.98 28.81 -7.59
CA GLN A 148 -7.92 29.82 -8.07
C GLN A 148 -7.96 29.88 -9.60
N ILE A 149 -6.80 29.96 -10.27
CA ILE A 149 -6.72 30.02 -11.74
C ILE A 149 -7.34 28.77 -12.37
N THR A 150 -6.94 27.59 -11.90
CA THR A 150 -7.47 26.31 -12.39
C THR A 150 -8.98 26.20 -12.21
N LEU A 151 -9.50 26.65 -11.05
CA LEU A 151 -10.92 26.64 -10.75
C LEU A 151 -11.70 27.60 -11.66
N ILE A 152 -11.17 28.80 -11.93
CA ILE A 152 -11.77 29.74 -12.87
C ILE A 152 -11.82 29.13 -14.28
N GLU A 153 -10.71 28.56 -14.76
CA GLU A 153 -10.64 27.89 -16.07
C GLU A 153 -11.65 26.75 -16.18
N THR A 154 -11.78 25.97 -15.10
CA THR A 154 -12.74 24.87 -15.02
C THR A 154 -14.17 25.41 -15.14
N LEU A 155 -14.55 26.42 -14.36
CA LEU A 155 -15.89 27.02 -14.39
C LEU A 155 -16.22 27.62 -15.77
N VAL A 156 -15.26 28.28 -16.42
CA VAL A 156 -15.40 28.82 -17.77
C VAL A 156 -15.59 27.70 -18.80
N THR A 157 -14.78 26.65 -18.72
CA THR A 157 -14.86 25.50 -19.62
C THR A 157 -16.19 24.77 -19.50
N LEU A 158 -16.72 24.66 -18.28
CA LEU A 158 -18.05 24.10 -18.00
C LEU A 158 -19.20 25.03 -18.37
N ARG A 159 -18.93 26.28 -18.77
CA ARG A 159 -19.92 27.34 -19.01
C ARG A 159 -20.83 27.58 -17.80
N GLU A 160 -20.26 27.48 -16.60
CA GLU A 160 -20.99 27.59 -15.34
C GLU A 160 -21.31 29.05 -15.00
N LYS A 161 -22.41 29.56 -15.56
CA LYS A 161 -22.83 30.97 -15.41
C LYS A 161 -23.11 31.38 -13.97
N ARG A 162 -23.39 30.43 -13.06
CA ARG A 162 -23.56 30.72 -11.63
C ARG A 162 -22.29 31.26 -10.97
N ALA A 163 -21.11 31.06 -11.59
CA ALA A 163 -19.84 31.60 -11.12
C ALA A 163 -19.70 33.12 -11.30
N VAL A 164 -20.49 33.75 -12.18
CA VAL A 164 -20.32 35.16 -12.57
C VAL A 164 -20.21 36.11 -11.36
N PRO A 165 -21.11 36.08 -10.36
CA PRO A 165 -20.99 36.96 -9.20
C PRO A 165 -19.69 36.75 -8.40
N GLY A 166 -19.22 35.50 -8.27
CA GLY A 166 -17.97 35.18 -7.59
C GLY A 166 -16.74 35.68 -8.37
N LEU A 167 -16.76 35.55 -9.70
CA LEU A 167 -15.70 36.07 -10.57
C LEU A 167 -15.65 37.61 -10.55
N GLU A 168 -16.79 38.30 -10.53
CA GLU A 168 -16.84 39.76 -10.38
C GLU A 168 -16.23 40.24 -9.07
N GLN A 169 -16.52 39.54 -7.97
CA GLN A 169 -15.93 39.83 -6.67
C GLN A 169 -14.41 39.61 -6.69
N LEU A 170 -13.96 38.49 -7.26
CA LEU A 170 -12.54 38.15 -7.34
C LEU A 170 -11.76 39.12 -8.24
N ALA A 171 -12.32 39.53 -9.38
CA ALA A 171 -11.73 40.52 -10.28
C ALA A 171 -11.49 41.89 -9.59
N LYS A 172 -12.39 42.28 -8.68
CA LYS A 172 -12.32 43.56 -7.95
C LYS A 172 -11.52 43.45 -6.63
N LYS A 173 -11.12 42.24 -6.23
CA LYS A 173 -10.48 41.97 -4.94
C LYS A 173 -9.04 42.48 -4.91
N ARG A 174 -8.79 43.61 -4.24
CA ARG A 174 -7.49 44.32 -4.26
C ARG A 174 -6.32 43.49 -3.73
N ASP A 175 -6.56 42.62 -2.77
CA ASP A 175 -5.58 41.73 -2.14
C ASP A 175 -5.33 40.43 -2.93
N ALA A 176 -6.13 40.13 -3.96
CA ALA A 176 -5.86 39.00 -4.86
C ALA A 176 -4.66 39.30 -5.77
N LEU A 177 -3.91 38.26 -6.16
CA LEU A 177 -2.79 38.44 -7.10
C LEU A 177 -3.29 39.00 -8.46
N PRO A 178 -2.51 39.87 -9.13
CA PRO A 178 -2.90 40.45 -10.42
C PRO A 178 -3.29 39.40 -11.47
N ALA A 179 -2.56 38.29 -11.54
CA ALA A 179 -2.85 37.19 -12.47
C ALA A 179 -4.22 36.55 -12.20
N VAL A 180 -4.61 36.40 -10.93
CA VAL A 180 -5.92 35.83 -10.54
C VAL A 180 -7.05 36.79 -10.94
N ARG A 181 -6.88 38.10 -10.72
CA ARG A 181 -7.88 39.10 -11.12
C ARG A 181 -8.05 39.13 -12.64
N GLN A 182 -6.93 39.15 -13.39
CA GLN A 182 -6.95 39.09 -14.84
C GLN A 182 -7.62 37.82 -15.35
N GLN A 183 -7.38 36.67 -14.70
CA GLN A 183 -8.05 35.42 -15.04
C GLN A 183 -9.56 35.49 -14.79
N ALA A 184 -9.98 36.09 -13.67
CA ALA A 184 -11.39 36.29 -13.38
C ALA A 184 -12.07 37.24 -14.40
N GLU A 185 -11.42 38.34 -14.78
CA GLU A 185 -11.90 39.26 -15.83
C GLU A 185 -12.04 38.57 -17.19
N SER A 186 -11.01 37.80 -17.58
CA SER A 186 -11.04 36.97 -18.79
C SER A 186 -12.17 35.96 -18.75
N GLY A 187 -12.37 35.29 -17.62
CA GLY A 187 -13.45 34.32 -17.42
C GLY A 187 -14.83 34.95 -17.51
N LEU A 188 -15.02 36.14 -16.95
CA LEU A 188 -16.27 36.91 -17.08
C LEU A 188 -16.60 37.17 -18.55
N GLY A 189 -15.64 37.68 -19.33
CA GLY A 189 -15.83 37.97 -20.75
C GLY A 189 -16.19 36.74 -21.60
N GLN A 190 -15.91 35.53 -21.12
CA GLN A 190 -16.28 34.29 -21.80
C GLN A 190 -17.64 33.72 -21.36
N LEU A 191 -18.17 34.15 -20.21
CA LEU A 191 -19.43 33.62 -19.65
C LEU A 191 -20.64 34.51 -19.93
N ILE A 192 -20.42 35.80 -20.22
CA ILE A 192 -21.47 36.80 -20.49
C ILE A 192 -21.66 37.09 -21.97
#